data_AF-A0A8T5DHE4-F1
#
_entry.id   AF-A0A8T5DHE4-F1
#
_cell.length_a   1.000
_cell.length_b   1.000
_cell.length_c   1.000
_cell.angle_alpha   90.00
_cell.angle_beta   90.00
_cell.angle_gamma   90.00
#
_symmetry.space_group_name_H-M   'P 1'
#
loop_
_entity.id
_entity.type
_entity.pdbx_description
1 polymer ?
#
loop_
_entity_poly.entity_id
_entity_poly.type
_entity_poly.pdbx_seq_one_letter_code
_entity_poly.pdbx_strand_id
1 'polypeptide(L)'
;MINKKAAIFHWIIFAIIGCLGVVAYVTIDMSMNLEKGDYEFNLLYFHEEVKEAQLYFDQVVRSTSWQTVIELSENGFLDTNSNCGNIDNYNYWYFNGQNCFPDYENIFLNEFDNNLKTSFTNYLQNVPKFHYRDYKYENYLGDQVEKHVKIAIPEVDYEYLLDGPEFKGKSDNLFRFVEGNGDIEYSITSSFTLDITYNLMSDFYQLNNDVNNLLSLCLSDQNLESCIDNNMLAYWHFTDCNNDNYLEFDRSVKFCVESPNDYSLYNLSAELIPINYKFALDFSPSKPFSVTELYSDSDSSTDYFLIYFELNEFAEKYNIYLTDNNNAGTYSGSVDEFENYYLYSTNYYDVKDFYNYEIESDCPSDFEAGEIYTCDGALPGISYGVYVLDSNELDLSSENYFAVTVSSNNQESDIISFNLLN
;
A
#
# COMPACT_ATOMS: atom_id res chain seq x y z
N MET A 1 77.82 -52.67 -19.59
CA MET A 1 77.88 -52.51 -21.06
C MET A 1 76.56 -51.91 -21.51
N ILE A 2 76.55 -50.65 -21.96
CA ILE A 2 75.31 -50.03 -22.48
C ILE A 2 74.97 -50.72 -23.81
N ASN A 3 73.74 -51.23 -23.92
CA ASN A 3 73.25 -51.88 -25.13
C ASN A 3 73.29 -50.86 -26.28
N LYS A 4 74.06 -51.15 -27.33
CA LYS A 4 74.24 -50.25 -28.48
C LYS A 4 72.90 -49.82 -29.12
N LYS A 5 71.85 -50.65 -29.02
CA LYS A 5 70.51 -50.31 -29.50
C LYS A 5 69.83 -49.22 -28.65
N ALA A 6 70.05 -49.21 -27.34
CA ALA A 6 69.51 -48.19 -26.44
C ALA A 6 70.19 -46.83 -26.66
N ALA A 7 71.49 -46.82 -26.96
CA ALA A 7 72.21 -45.58 -27.27
C ALA A 7 71.68 -44.90 -28.55
N ILE A 8 71.35 -45.67 -29.59
CA ILE A 8 70.78 -45.13 -30.84
C ILE A 8 69.37 -44.56 -30.60
N PHE A 9 68.52 -45.26 -29.84
CA PHE A 9 67.19 -44.77 -29.49
C PHE A 9 67.20 -43.44 -28.71
N HIS A 10 68.16 -43.27 -27.80
CA HIS A 10 68.31 -42.04 -27.02
C HIS A 10 68.57 -40.81 -27.90
N TRP A 11 69.47 -40.94 -28.89
CA TRP A 11 69.76 -39.84 -29.83
C TRP A 11 68.60 -39.52 -30.77
N ILE A 12 67.84 -40.54 -31.19
CA ILE A 12 66.62 -40.34 -31.99
C ILE A 12 65.57 -39.57 -31.19
N ILE A 13 65.35 -39.92 -29.92
CA ILE A 13 64.40 -39.20 -29.06
C ILE A 13 64.82 -37.73 -28.87
N PHE A 14 66.11 -37.46 -28.65
CA PHE A 14 66.60 -36.08 -28.55
C PHE A 14 66.43 -35.30 -29.85
N ALA A 15 66.64 -35.92 -31.01
CA ALA A 15 66.37 -35.28 -32.30
C ALA A 15 64.88 -34.97 -32.47
N ILE A 16 63.99 -35.88 -32.08
CA ILE A 16 62.53 -35.66 -32.12
C ILE A 16 62.12 -34.52 -31.19
N ILE A 17 62.60 -34.50 -29.93
CA ILE A 17 62.30 -33.42 -28.99
C ILE A 17 62.86 -32.08 -29.51
N GLY A 18 64.06 -32.08 -30.07
CA GLY A 18 64.66 -30.90 -30.70
C GLY A 18 63.83 -30.39 -31.87
N CYS A 19 63.39 -31.27 -32.78
CA CYS A 19 62.50 -30.91 -33.88
C CYS A 19 61.14 -30.40 -33.40
N LEU A 20 60.53 -31.04 -32.40
CA LEU A 20 59.28 -30.55 -31.80
C LEU A 20 59.46 -29.18 -31.13
N GLY A 21 60.59 -28.96 -30.47
CA GLY A 21 60.94 -27.65 -29.89
C GLY A 21 61.11 -26.57 -30.94
N VAL A 22 61.81 -26.88 -32.06
CA VAL A 22 61.95 -25.95 -33.20
C VAL A 22 60.62 -25.69 -33.87
N VAL A 23 59.79 -26.72 -34.11
CA VAL A 23 58.46 -26.55 -34.68
C VAL A 23 57.60 -25.69 -33.77
N ALA A 24 57.55 -25.97 -32.46
CA ALA A 24 56.83 -25.18 -31.48
C ALA A 24 57.30 -23.71 -31.47
N TYR A 25 58.61 -23.49 -31.42
CA TYR A 25 59.22 -22.15 -31.48
C TYR A 25 58.81 -21.41 -32.76
N VAL A 26 58.97 -22.05 -33.92
CA VAL A 26 58.64 -21.45 -35.21
C VAL A 26 57.13 -21.23 -35.36
N THR A 27 56.27 -22.11 -34.85
CA THR A 27 54.82 -21.90 -34.87
C THR A 27 54.39 -20.77 -33.95
N ILE A 28 55.03 -20.61 -32.79
CA ILE A 28 54.79 -19.47 -31.89
C ILE A 28 55.20 -18.18 -32.63
N ASP A 29 56.36 -18.15 -33.27
CA ASP A 29 56.89 -16.97 -34.00
C ASP A 29 56.07 -16.63 -35.26
N MET A 30 55.62 -17.63 -36.03
CA MET A 30 54.78 -17.41 -37.22
C MET A 30 53.31 -17.08 -36.89
N SER A 31 52.82 -17.42 -35.70
CA SER A 31 51.45 -17.07 -35.28
C SER A 31 51.28 -15.59 -34.91
N MET A 32 52.37 -14.82 -34.88
CA MET A 32 52.38 -13.42 -34.48
C MET A 32 52.02 -12.48 -35.64
N ASN A 33 50.79 -12.59 -36.16
CA ASN A 33 50.01 -11.38 -36.39
C ASN A 33 49.21 -11.15 -35.08
N LEU A 34 49.91 -10.79 -33.99
CA LEU A 34 49.34 -10.57 -32.64
C LEU A 34 48.12 -9.65 -32.66
N GLU A 35 47.99 -8.74 -33.64
CA GLU A 35 46.81 -7.87 -33.73
C GLU A 35 45.47 -8.62 -33.79
N LYS A 36 45.41 -9.82 -34.41
CA LYS A 36 44.18 -10.62 -34.43
C LYS A 36 43.97 -11.41 -33.13
N GLY A 37 45.05 -11.94 -32.55
CA GLY A 37 44.98 -12.70 -31.30
C GLY A 37 44.66 -11.83 -30.08
N ASP A 38 45.23 -10.63 -30.03
CA ASP A 38 45.00 -9.67 -28.93
C ASP A 38 43.55 -9.19 -28.94
N TYR A 39 42.97 -8.95 -30.12
CA TYR A 39 41.56 -8.60 -30.25
C TYR A 39 40.65 -9.72 -29.75
N GLU A 40 40.86 -10.96 -30.19
CA GLU A 40 40.08 -12.12 -29.76
C GLU A 40 40.22 -12.38 -28.26
N PHE A 41 41.43 -12.20 -27.71
CA PHE A 41 41.69 -12.35 -26.28
C PHE A 41 41.02 -11.23 -25.45
N ASN A 42 41.11 -9.98 -25.87
CA ASN A 42 40.44 -8.86 -25.22
C ASN A 42 38.93 -9.01 -25.24
N LEU A 43 38.36 -9.54 -26.33
CA LEU A 43 36.93 -9.83 -26.43
C LEU A 43 36.51 -10.95 -25.47
N LEU A 44 37.28 -12.04 -25.37
CA LEU A 44 37.01 -13.13 -24.43
C LEU A 44 37.09 -12.66 -22.97
N TYR A 45 38.11 -11.86 -22.65
CA TYR A 45 38.28 -11.28 -21.32
C TYR A 45 37.13 -10.33 -20.98
N PHE A 46 36.76 -9.44 -21.90
CA PHE A 46 35.62 -8.54 -21.73
C PHE A 46 34.31 -9.32 -21.51
N HIS A 47 34.11 -10.41 -22.23
CA HIS A 47 32.95 -11.28 -22.04
C HIS A 47 32.89 -11.92 -20.65
N GLU A 48 34.02 -12.32 -20.07
CA GLU A 48 34.08 -12.84 -18.70
C GLU A 48 33.75 -11.75 -17.67
N GLU A 49 34.33 -10.57 -17.79
CA GLU A 49 34.05 -9.42 -16.90
C GLU A 49 32.59 -8.98 -16.99
N VAL A 50 32.01 -8.94 -18.20
CA VAL A 50 30.59 -8.65 -18.42
C VAL A 50 29.71 -9.67 -17.73
N LYS A 51 30.04 -10.96 -17.80
CA LYS A 51 29.27 -12.01 -17.13
C LYS A 51 29.32 -11.89 -15.61
N GLU A 52 30.48 -11.56 -15.05
CA GLU A 52 30.62 -11.30 -13.61
C GLU A 52 29.77 -10.09 -13.20
N ALA A 53 29.84 -9.01 -13.98
CA ALA A 53 29.06 -7.81 -13.74
C ALA A 53 27.54 -8.03 -13.91
N GLN A 54 27.12 -8.85 -14.88
CA GLN A 54 25.73 -9.26 -15.07
C GLN A 54 25.21 -10.10 -13.90
N LEU A 55 25.97 -11.10 -13.45
CA LEU A 55 25.58 -11.91 -12.29
C LEU A 55 25.41 -11.06 -11.04
N TYR A 56 26.32 -10.11 -10.83
CA TYR A 56 26.22 -9.18 -9.71
C TYR A 56 25.01 -8.26 -9.85
N PHE A 57 24.78 -7.72 -11.06
CA PHE A 57 23.62 -6.89 -11.34
C PHE A 57 22.30 -7.62 -11.05
N ASP A 58 22.17 -8.89 -11.48
CA ASP A 58 21.00 -9.72 -11.20
C ASP A 58 20.78 -9.91 -9.68
N GLN A 59 21.86 -10.06 -8.91
CA GLN A 59 21.78 -10.13 -7.45
C GLN A 59 21.31 -8.82 -6.82
N VAL A 60 21.83 -7.68 -7.30
CA VAL A 60 21.40 -6.36 -6.83
C VAL A 60 19.93 -6.16 -7.13
N VAL A 61 19.51 -6.34 -8.39
CA VAL A 61 18.11 -6.22 -8.81
C VAL A 61 17.19 -7.06 -7.92
N ARG A 62 17.57 -8.32 -7.64
CA ARG A 62 16.80 -9.18 -6.72
C ARG A 62 16.72 -8.62 -5.32
N SER A 63 17.85 -8.29 -4.71
CA SER A 63 17.89 -7.76 -3.34
C SER A 63 17.13 -6.44 -3.21
N THR A 64 17.25 -5.56 -4.20
CA THR A 64 16.53 -4.29 -4.28
C THR A 64 15.04 -4.52 -4.41
N SER A 65 14.60 -5.45 -5.28
CA SER A 65 13.18 -5.76 -5.44
C SER A 65 12.55 -6.25 -4.14
N TRP A 66 13.25 -7.12 -3.40
CA TRP A 66 12.79 -7.61 -2.10
C TRP A 66 12.72 -6.49 -1.06
N GLN A 67 13.77 -5.69 -0.98
CA GLN A 67 13.83 -4.57 -0.04
C GLN A 67 12.71 -3.55 -0.31
N THR A 68 12.46 -3.21 -1.58
CA THR A 68 11.38 -2.30 -1.98
C THR A 68 10.00 -2.86 -1.58
N VAL A 69 9.75 -4.16 -1.79
CA VAL A 69 8.48 -4.77 -1.34
C VAL A 69 8.32 -4.66 0.18
N ILE A 70 9.36 -4.99 0.95
CA ILE A 70 9.34 -4.91 2.42
C ILE A 70 9.02 -3.46 2.86
N GLU A 71 9.77 -2.48 2.35
CA GLU A 71 9.60 -1.06 2.69
C GLU A 71 8.21 -0.52 2.33
N LEU A 72 7.69 -0.89 1.15
CA LEU A 72 6.36 -0.46 0.73
C LEU A 72 5.26 -1.13 1.55
N SER A 73 5.39 -2.43 1.86
CA SER A 73 4.40 -3.16 2.67
C SER A 73 4.27 -2.58 4.08
N GLU A 74 5.39 -2.22 4.70
CA GLU A 74 5.44 -1.60 6.04
C GLU A 74 4.82 -0.21 6.09
N ASN A 75 4.72 0.48 4.95
CA ASN A 75 4.15 1.82 4.84
C ASN A 75 2.81 1.84 4.10
N GLY A 76 2.18 0.68 3.87
CA GLY A 76 0.87 0.61 3.21
C GLY A 76 0.87 1.04 1.76
N PHE A 77 2.02 0.98 1.10
CA PHE A 77 2.25 1.52 -0.23
C PHE A 77 1.82 2.99 -0.30
N LEU A 78 2.34 3.78 0.66
CA LEU A 78 2.04 5.19 0.79
C LEU A 78 2.30 5.92 -0.54
N ASP A 79 1.22 6.31 -1.21
CA ASP A 79 1.28 7.25 -2.31
C ASP A 79 1.15 8.67 -1.74
N THR A 80 2.21 9.47 -1.84
CA THR A 80 2.18 10.89 -1.48
C THR A 80 1.13 11.70 -2.24
N ASN A 81 0.60 11.16 -3.34
CA ASN A 81 -0.49 11.73 -4.13
C ASN A 81 -1.84 11.03 -3.88
N SER A 82 -1.93 10.10 -2.92
CA SER A 82 -3.21 9.47 -2.56
C SER A 82 -4.20 10.55 -2.13
N ASN A 83 -5.37 10.58 -2.76
CA ASN A 83 -6.45 11.52 -2.45
C ASN A 83 -7.02 11.31 -1.03
N CYS A 84 -6.75 10.16 -0.41
CA CYS A 84 -7.35 9.75 0.86
C CYS A 84 -6.45 10.00 2.06
N GLY A 85 -5.18 10.35 1.84
CA GLY A 85 -4.25 10.66 2.93
C GLY A 85 -3.83 9.43 3.75
N ASN A 86 -3.40 9.67 4.98
CA ASN A 86 -2.95 8.63 5.90
C ASN A 86 -3.28 9.01 7.36
N ILE A 87 -3.25 8.01 8.24
CA ILE A 87 -3.34 8.17 9.70
C ILE A 87 -2.17 7.44 10.37
N ASP A 88 -1.32 8.15 11.11
CA ASP A 88 -0.13 7.58 11.79
C ASP A 88 0.80 6.73 10.88
N ASN A 89 0.98 7.14 9.62
CA ASN A 89 1.70 6.40 8.55
C ASN A 89 0.99 5.17 8.00
N TYR A 90 -0.30 4.97 8.28
CA TYR A 90 -1.15 3.97 7.62
C TYR A 90 -1.88 4.65 6.47
N ASN A 91 -1.57 4.26 5.24
CA ASN A 91 -2.27 4.77 4.06
C ASN A 91 -3.73 4.31 4.10
N TYR A 92 -4.67 5.20 3.84
CA TYR A 92 -6.07 4.80 3.70
C TYR A 92 -6.25 4.03 2.40
N TRP A 93 -6.77 2.81 2.50
CA TRP A 93 -7.20 2.04 1.33
C TRP A 93 -8.68 2.25 1.02
N TYR A 94 -9.43 2.76 2.00
CA TYR A 94 -10.79 3.22 1.83
C TYR A 94 -11.05 4.38 2.80
N PHE A 95 -11.58 5.50 2.30
CA PHE A 95 -11.86 6.70 3.08
C PHE A 95 -13.08 7.43 2.55
N ASN A 96 -14.01 7.81 3.43
CA ASN A 96 -15.20 8.61 3.13
C ASN A 96 -15.98 8.09 1.90
N GLY A 97 -16.27 6.78 1.88
CA GLY A 97 -17.02 6.16 0.78
C GLY A 97 -16.23 5.92 -0.51
N GLN A 98 -14.94 6.27 -0.55
CA GLN A 98 -14.10 6.16 -1.74
C GLN A 98 -13.09 5.03 -1.59
N ASN A 99 -12.92 4.25 -2.66
CA ASN A 99 -11.85 3.26 -2.75
C ASN A 99 -10.54 3.98 -3.12
N CYS A 100 -9.55 3.84 -2.25
CA CYS A 100 -8.25 4.51 -2.31
C CYS A 100 -7.11 3.50 -2.48
N PHE A 101 -7.43 2.30 -2.94
CA PHE A 101 -6.47 1.22 -3.08
C PHE A 101 -5.30 1.67 -3.97
N PRO A 102 -4.05 1.51 -3.51
CA PRO A 102 -2.89 2.09 -4.17
C PRO A 102 -2.64 1.46 -5.55
N ASP A 103 -2.12 2.27 -6.48
CA ASP A 103 -1.55 1.77 -7.74
C ASP A 103 -0.19 1.13 -7.46
N TYR A 104 -0.25 -0.07 -6.86
CA TYR A 104 0.90 -0.77 -6.32
C TYR A 104 1.98 -1.04 -7.38
N GLU A 105 1.59 -1.20 -8.66
CA GLU A 105 2.54 -1.44 -9.75
C GLU A 105 3.38 -0.18 -9.99
N ASN A 106 2.74 0.96 -10.22
CA ASN A 106 3.47 2.21 -10.46
C ASN A 106 4.27 2.66 -9.24
N ILE A 107 3.72 2.50 -8.02
CA ILE A 107 4.43 2.81 -6.77
C ILE A 107 5.66 1.92 -6.61
N PHE A 108 5.50 0.61 -6.81
CA PHE A 108 6.61 -0.35 -6.77
C PHE A 108 7.70 0.00 -7.79
N LEU A 109 7.33 0.23 -9.05
CA LEU A 109 8.31 0.52 -10.11
C LEU A 109 9.09 1.80 -9.85
N ASN A 110 8.42 2.86 -9.37
CA ASN A 110 9.06 4.12 -9.03
C ASN A 110 10.04 3.95 -7.86
N GLU A 111 9.62 3.28 -6.79
CA GLU A 111 10.46 3.08 -5.61
C GLU A 111 11.62 2.11 -5.90
N PHE A 112 11.36 1.07 -6.68
CA PHE A 112 12.38 0.14 -7.14
C PHE A 112 13.45 0.85 -7.96
N ASP A 113 13.08 1.72 -8.90
CA ASP A 113 14.03 2.46 -9.74
C ASP A 113 14.95 3.36 -8.88
N ASN A 114 14.38 4.06 -7.92
CA ASN A 114 15.12 4.89 -6.97
C ASN A 114 16.10 4.06 -6.12
N ASN A 115 15.62 2.95 -5.57
CA ASN A 115 16.42 2.04 -4.74
C ASN A 115 17.51 1.33 -5.56
N LEU A 116 17.23 0.97 -6.82
CA LEU A 116 18.19 0.35 -7.72
C LEU A 116 19.31 1.33 -8.07
N LYS A 117 18.98 2.56 -8.46
CA LYS A 117 19.97 3.61 -8.75
C LYS A 117 20.91 3.85 -7.57
N THR A 118 20.36 3.89 -6.36
CA THR A 118 21.13 4.05 -5.13
C THR A 118 22.03 2.85 -4.84
N SER A 119 21.45 1.64 -4.85
CA SER A 119 22.17 0.39 -4.58
C SER A 119 23.31 0.16 -5.57
N PHE A 120 23.04 0.42 -6.84
CA PHE A 120 24.01 0.28 -7.91
C PHE A 120 25.11 1.35 -7.81
N THR A 121 24.78 2.62 -7.56
CA THR A 121 25.78 3.68 -7.34
C THR A 121 26.73 3.33 -6.19
N ASN A 122 26.20 2.87 -5.06
CA ASN A 122 26.99 2.45 -3.90
C ASN A 122 27.90 1.27 -4.24
N TYR A 123 27.44 0.30 -5.02
CA TYR A 123 28.28 -0.79 -5.50
C TYR A 123 29.43 -0.28 -6.36
N LEU A 124 29.15 0.57 -7.34
CA LEU A 124 30.17 1.08 -8.26
C LEU A 124 31.26 1.86 -7.54
N GLN A 125 30.93 2.59 -6.49
CA GLN A 125 31.93 3.28 -5.66
C GLN A 125 32.85 2.29 -4.91
N ASN A 126 32.33 1.11 -4.56
CA ASN A 126 33.04 0.11 -3.76
C ASN A 126 33.77 -0.96 -4.57
N VAL A 127 33.58 -1.02 -5.89
CA VAL A 127 34.34 -1.92 -6.77
C VAL A 127 35.38 -1.15 -7.59
N PRO A 128 36.61 -0.98 -7.04
CA PRO A 128 37.68 -0.24 -7.70
C PRO A 128 38.16 -0.89 -9.02
N LYS A 129 37.76 -2.14 -9.32
CA LYS A 129 38.21 -2.87 -10.50
C LYS A 129 37.62 -2.37 -11.83
N PHE A 130 36.46 -1.73 -11.82
CA PHE A 130 35.75 -1.37 -13.06
C PHE A 130 36.07 0.03 -13.58
N HIS A 131 36.72 0.89 -12.79
CA HIS A 131 36.83 2.31 -13.13
C HIS A 131 37.87 2.60 -14.21
N TYR A 132 39.07 2.03 -14.12
CA TYR A 132 40.11 2.17 -15.14
C TYR A 132 41.11 1.01 -15.04
N ARG A 133 41.35 0.30 -16.14
CA ARG A 133 42.57 -0.51 -16.27
C ARG A 133 43.42 0.05 -17.39
N ASP A 134 44.63 0.44 -17.02
CA ASP A 134 45.69 0.77 -17.95
C ASP A 134 46.38 -0.53 -18.34
N TYR A 135 46.19 -0.94 -19.59
CA TYR A 135 46.96 -2.04 -20.17
C TYR A 135 48.26 -1.44 -20.72
N LYS A 136 49.38 -1.80 -20.09
CA LYS A 136 50.71 -1.57 -20.64
C LYS A 136 51.14 -2.82 -21.40
N TYR A 137 51.29 -2.71 -22.71
CA TYR A 137 51.94 -3.75 -23.49
C TYR A 137 53.09 -3.16 -24.29
N GLU A 138 54.13 -3.96 -24.44
CA GLU A 138 55.29 -3.63 -25.24
C GLU A 138 54.97 -4.09 -26.67
N ASN A 139 54.93 -3.16 -27.62
CA ASN A 139 54.73 -3.53 -29.00
C ASN A 139 55.97 -4.25 -29.57
N TYR A 140 55.88 -4.81 -30.78
CA TYR A 140 57.00 -5.50 -31.44
C TYR A 140 58.25 -4.65 -31.67
N LEU A 141 58.14 -3.33 -31.53
CA LEU A 141 59.25 -2.38 -31.65
C LEU A 141 59.92 -2.07 -30.31
N GLY A 142 59.40 -2.60 -29.19
CA GLY A 142 59.89 -2.31 -27.85
C GLY A 142 59.29 -1.04 -27.22
N ASP A 143 58.30 -0.41 -27.86
CA ASP A 143 57.64 0.77 -27.30
C ASP A 143 56.51 0.33 -26.36
N GLN A 144 56.46 0.95 -25.19
CA GLN A 144 55.34 0.82 -24.25
C GLN A 144 54.14 1.60 -24.80
N VAL A 145 53.09 0.89 -25.19
CA VAL A 145 51.80 1.49 -25.54
C VAL A 145 50.88 1.37 -24.33
N GLU A 146 50.44 2.51 -23.79
CA GLU A 146 49.39 2.57 -22.78
C GLU A 146 48.04 2.61 -23.51
N LYS A 147 47.25 1.54 -23.38
CA LYS A 147 45.82 1.55 -23.74
C LYS A 147 45.00 1.75 -22.47
N HIS A 148 44.29 2.86 -22.43
CA HIS A 148 43.28 3.12 -21.42
C HIS A 148 41.97 2.48 -21.87
N VAL A 149 41.53 1.46 -21.14
CA VAL A 149 40.18 0.92 -21.31
C VAL A 149 39.30 1.55 -20.25
N LYS A 150 38.26 2.27 -20.71
CA LYS A 150 37.24 2.80 -19.83
C LYS A 150 35.97 1.98 -20.00
N ILE A 151 35.54 1.33 -18.92
CA ILE A 151 34.19 0.79 -18.81
C ILE A 151 33.34 1.95 -18.29
N ALA A 152 32.61 2.59 -19.20
CA ALA A 152 31.61 3.57 -18.82
C ALA A 152 30.32 2.82 -18.50
N ILE A 153 29.82 3.02 -17.29
CA ILE A 153 28.55 2.47 -16.87
C ILE A 153 27.53 3.58 -17.11
N PRO A 154 26.58 3.39 -18.05
CA PRO A 154 25.64 4.44 -18.42
C PRO A 154 24.70 4.76 -17.26
N GLU A 155 24.03 5.91 -17.35
CA GLU A 155 22.86 6.15 -16.50
C GLU A 155 21.89 4.99 -16.69
N VAL A 156 21.47 4.42 -15.55
CA VAL A 156 20.61 3.25 -15.45
C VAL A 156 19.20 3.70 -15.83
N ASP A 157 18.94 3.78 -17.13
CA ASP A 157 17.61 3.95 -17.70
C ASP A 157 17.12 2.57 -18.13
N TYR A 158 16.19 2.02 -17.34
CA TYR A 158 15.56 0.74 -17.59
C TYR A 158 14.08 0.94 -17.86
N GLU A 159 13.58 0.19 -18.84
CA GLU A 159 12.16 -0.09 -18.99
C GLU A 159 11.85 -1.33 -18.16
N TYR A 160 10.91 -1.21 -17.22
CA TYR A 160 10.50 -2.30 -16.33
C TYR A 160 9.12 -2.82 -16.70
N LEU A 161 8.88 -4.10 -16.42
CA LEU A 161 7.58 -4.74 -16.55
C LEU A 161 7.40 -5.77 -15.43
N LEU A 162 6.30 -5.67 -14.69
CA LEU A 162 5.88 -6.66 -13.72
C LEU A 162 4.83 -7.59 -14.37
N ASP A 163 5.11 -8.89 -14.41
CA ASP A 163 4.27 -9.90 -15.05
C ASP A 163 4.06 -11.07 -14.08
N GLY A 164 3.15 -10.88 -13.12
CA GLY A 164 2.94 -11.81 -12.00
C GLY A 164 4.17 -11.89 -11.09
N PRO A 165 4.77 -13.08 -10.89
CA PRO A 165 6.01 -13.23 -10.13
C PRO A 165 7.28 -12.87 -10.93
N GLU A 166 7.16 -12.68 -12.26
CA GLU A 166 8.29 -12.33 -13.10
C GLU A 166 8.46 -10.80 -13.15
N PHE A 167 9.62 -10.34 -12.72
CA PHE A 167 10.05 -8.95 -12.88
C PHE A 167 11.06 -8.84 -14.02
N LYS A 168 10.69 -8.12 -15.06
CA LYS A 168 11.47 -7.97 -16.30
C LYS A 168 11.99 -6.54 -16.37
N GLY A 169 13.24 -6.39 -16.79
CA GLY A 169 13.79 -5.07 -17.08
C GLY A 169 14.70 -5.13 -18.28
N LYS A 170 14.68 -4.06 -19.09
CA LYS A 170 15.53 -3.91 -20.26
C LYS A 170 16.19 -2.54 -20.24
N SER A 171 17.50 -2.52 -20.44
CA SER A 171 18.26 -1.30 -20.70
C SER A 171 19.02 -1.43 -22.00
N ASP A 172 18.96 -0.38 -22.81
CA ASP A 172 19.65 -0.35 -24.10
C ASP A 172 21.16 -0.17 -23.95
N ASN A 173 21.66 0.27 -22.78
CA ASN A 173 23.08 0.48 -22.54
C ASN A 173 23.45 0.17 -21.08
N LEU A 174 23.82 -1.07 -20.74
CA LEU A 174 24.30 -1.37 -19.39
C LEU A 174 25.83 -1.24 -19.26
N PHE A 175 26.56 -1.69 -20.27
CA PHE A 175 28.02 -1.60 -20.29
C PHE A 175 28.47 -0.97 -21.59
N ARG A 176 29.26 0.10 -21.49
CA ARG A 176 29.91 0.74 -22.63
C ARG A 176 31.42 0.58 -22.50
N PHE A 177 32.00 -0.20 -23.40
CA PHE A 177 33.44 -0.32 -23.57
C PHE A 177 33.90 0.70 -24.60
N VAL A 178 34.86 1.54 -24.25
CA VAL A 178 35.48 2.49 -25.18
C VAL A 178 36.97 2.21 -25.25
N GLU A 179 37.47 1.88 -26.45
CA GLU A 179 38.90 1.69 -26.71
C GLU A 179 39.54 2.97 -27.28
N GLY A 180 40.69 3.38 -26.73
CA GLY A 180 41.49 4.48 -27.26
C GLY A 180 40.80 5.85 -27.14
N ASN A 181 40.92 6.69 -28.17
CA ASN A 181 40.31 8.03 -28.22
C ASN A 181 38.80 8.00 -28.56
N GLY A 182 38.14 6.84 -28.46
CA GLY A 182 36.73 6.66 -28.82
C GLY A 182 36.48 6.04 -30.19
N ASP A 183 37.49 5.41 -30.80
CA ASP A 183 37.38 4.86 -32.16
C ASP A 183 36.59 3.53 -32.21
N ILE A 184 36.53 2.81 -31.08
CA ILE A 184 35.79 1.55 -30.96
C ILE A 184 34.94 1.60 -29.69
N GLU A 185 33.65 1.42 -29.89
CA GLU A 185 32.65 1.38 -28.83
C GLU A 185 31.88 0.06 -28.91
N TYR A 186 31.85 -0.68 -27.80
CA TYR A 186 30.91 -1.79 -27.63
C TYR A 186 29.91 -1.40 -26.55
N SER A 187 28.62 -1.46 -26.88
CA SER A 187 27.56 -1.42 -25.88
C SER A 187 26.93 -2.81 -25.75
N ILE A 188 26.57 -3.18 -24.53
CA ILE A 188 25.79 -4.37 -24.25
C ILE A 188 24.44 -3.91 -23.72
N THR A 189 23.39 -4.29 -24.44
CA THR A 189 22.02 -4.22 -23.96
C THR A 189 21.86 -5.27 -22.87
N SER A 190 21.34 -4.87 -21.71
CA SER A 190 21.01 -5.83 -20.66
C SER A 190 19.51 -6.02 -20.60
N SER A 191 19.09 -7.26 -20.48
CA SER A 191 17.74 -7.61 -20.10
C SER A 191 17.81 -8.64 -19.00
N PHE A 192 17.04 -8.43 -17.94
CA PHE A 192 16.88 -9.41 -16.89
C PHE A 192 15.44 -9.90 -16.86
N THR A 193 15.27 -11.15 -16.44
CA THR A 193 13.98 -11.72 -16.06
C THR A 193 14.22 -12.41 -14.74
N LEU A 194 13.63 -11.85 -13.69
CA LEU A 194 13.83 -12.28 -12.33
C LEU A 194 12.51 -12.83 -11.80
N ASP A 195 12.53 -14.06 -11.32
CA ASP A 195 11.48 -14.55 -10.44
C ASP A 195 11.77 -14.01 -9.04
N ILE A 196 10.95 -13.05 -8.58
CA ILE A 196 11.08 -12.46 -7.25
C ILE A 196 10.52 -13.35 -6.14
N THR A 197 10.04 -14.56 -6.48
CA THR A 197 9.44 -15.57 -5.58
C THR A 197 8.18 -15.11 -4.83
N TYR A 198 7.78 -13.86 -5.07
CA TYR A 198 6.67 -13.17 -4.45
C TYR A 198 5.80 -12.58 -5.56
N ASN A 199 4.54 -12.97 -5.58
CA ASN A 199 3.59 -12.45 -6.55
C ASN A 199 2.81 -11.30 -5.91
N LEU A 200 3.38 -10.09 -6.02
CA LEU A 200 2.80 -8.84 -5.54
C LEU A 200 1.34 -8.69 -5.98
N MET A 201 1.05 -8.96 -7.26
CA MET A 201 -0.30 -8.84 -7.81
C MET A 201 -1.29 -9.78 -7.13
N SER A 202 -0.88 -11.00 -6.77
CA SER A 202 -1.78 -11.97 -6.14
C SER A 202 -2.18 -11.58 -4.72
N ASP A 203 -1.23 -11.12 -3.91
CA ASP A 203 -1.51 -10.64 -2.55
C ASP A 203 -2.41 -9.41 -2.61
N PHE A 204 -2.08 -8.42 -3.45
CA PHE A 204 -2.87 -7.20 -3.58
C PHE A 204 -4.29 -7.47 -4.07
N TYR A 205 -4.46 -8.37 -5.03
CA TYR A 205 -5.79 -8.75 -5.50
C TYR A 205 -6.61 -9.41 -4.39
N GLN A 206 -6.02 -10.32 -3.61
CA GLN A 206 -6.69 -10.97 -2.50
C GLN A 206 -7.04 -9.97 -1.40
N LEU A 207 -6.08 -9.16 -0.96
CA LEU A 207 -6.29 -8.15 0.07
C LEU A 207 -7.36 -7.13 -0.33
N ASN A 208 -7.40 -6.69 -1.58
CA ASN A 208 -8.46 -5.81 -2.07
C ASN A 208 -9.84 -6.50 -1.94
N ASN A 209 -9.95 -7.79 -2.30
CA ASN A 209 -11.21 -8.52 -2.13
C ASN A 209 -11.59 -8.66 -0.65
N ASP A 210 -10.64 -8.96 0.22
CA ASP A 210 -10.87 -9.11 1.66
C ASP A 210 -11.31 -7.80 2.30
N VAL A 211 -10.66 -6.68 1.94
CA VAL A 211 -11.04 -5.32 2.35
C VAL A 211 -12.47 -4.99 1.93
N ASN A 212 -12.80 -5.21 0.65
CA ASN A 212 -14.15 -4.93 0.16
C ASN A 212 -15.20 -5.82 0.83
N ASN A 213 -14.87 -7.08 1.13
CA ASN A 213 -15.75 -7.98 1.87
C ASN A 213 -15.98 -7.48 3.30
N LEU A 214 -14.92 -7.12 4.03
CA LEU A 214 -15.02 -6.59 5.39
C LEU A 214 -15.83 -5.29 5.44
N LEU A 215 -15.57 -4.36 4.53
CA LEU A 215 -16.34 -3.13 4.39
C LEU A 215 -17.81 -3.42 4.12
N SER A 216 -18.14 -4.34 3.21
CA SER A 216 -19.53 -4.67 2.89
C SER A 216 -20.33 -5.26 4.07
N LEU A 217 -19.63 -5.87 5.03
CA LEU A 217 -20.23 -6.47 6.21
C LEU A 217 -20.34 -5.47 7.38
N CYS A 218 -19.33 -4.61 7.57
CA CYS A 218 -19.20 -3.80 8.78
C CYS A 218 -19.45 -2.29 8.60
N LEU A 219 -19.54 -1.79 7.37
CA LEU A 219 -19.79 -0.35 7.13
C LEU A 219 -21.10 0.15 7.74
N SER A 220 -22.10 -0.73 7.87
CA SER A 220 -23.43 -0.40 8.42
C SER A 220 -23.67 -0.95 9.83
N ASP A 221 -22.66 -1.50 10.50
CA ASP A 221 -22.80 -2.00 11.87
C ASP A 221 -22.47 -0.90 12.89
N GLN A 222 -23.38 -0.61 13.82
CA GLN A 222 -23.13 0.37 14.88
C GLN A 222 -21.97 -0.08 15.79
N ASN A 223 -21.89 -1.38 16.12
CA ASN A 223 -20.82 -1.94 16.94
C ASN A 223 -19.67 -2.42 16.05
N LEU A 224 -18.86 -1.45 15.61
CA LEU A 224 -17.79 -1.66 14.63
C LEU A 224 -16.76 -2.69 15.09
N GLU A 225 -16.26 -2.56 16.33
CA GLU A 225 -15.26 -3.46 16.92
C GLU A 225 -15.75 -4.91 16.86
N SER A 226 -16.96 -5.17 17.39
CA SER A 226 -17.56 -6.51 17.37
C SER A 226 -17.79 -7.00 15.93
N CYS A 227 -18.18 -6.14 14.99
CA CYS A 227 -18.35 -6.57 13.61
C CYS A 227 -17.01 -6.98 12.98
N ILE A 228 -15.97 -6.17 13.14
CA ILE A 228 -14.66 -6.45 12.56
C ILE A 228 -14.08 -7.72 13.18
N ASP A 229 -14.11 -7.87 14.50
CA ASP A 229 -13.63 -9.06 15.22
C ASP A 229 -14.25 -10.36 14.68
N ASN A 230 -15.54 -10.33 14.36
CA ASN A 230 -16.28 -11.51 13.89
C ASN A 230 -16.06 -11.81 12.40
N ASN A 231 -15.61 -10.83 11.61
CA ASN A 231 -15.53 -10.95 10.14
C ASN A 231 -14.10 -10.82 9.59
N MET A 232 -13.13 -10.36 10.38
CA MET A 232 -11.74 -10.28 9.96
C MET A 232 -11.12 -11.68 9.81
N LEU A 233 -10.17 -11.79 8.88
CA LEU A 233 -9.49 -13.06 8.62
C LEU A 233 -8.35 -13.28 9.63
N ALA A 234 -7.94 -14.53 9.81
CA ALA A 234 -6.99 -14.90 10.87
C ALA A 234 -5.59 -14.26 10.73
N TYR A 235 -5.23 -13.78 9.53
CA TYR A 235 -3.97 -13.09 9.24
C TYR A 235 -4.08 -11.55 9.34
N TRP A 236 -5.22 -11.04 9.81
CA TRP A 236 -5.44 -9.63 10.08
C TRP A 236 -5.27 -9.36 11.57
N HIS A 237 -4.64 -8.23 11.88
CA HIS A 237 -4.43 -7.74 13.23
C HIS A 237 -4.72 -6.25 13.29
N PHE A 238 -5.17 -5.75 14.44
CA PHE A 238 -5.31 -4.33 14.69
C PHE A 238 -3.96 -3.69 14.99
N THR A 239 -3.65 -2.61 14.28
CA THR A 239 -2.44 -1.79 14.45
C THR A 239 -1.11 -2.52 14.21
N ASP A 240 -0.76 -3.58 14.94
CA ASP A 240 0.53 -4.30 14.84
C ASP A 240 0.29 -5.81 14.69
N CYS A 241 1.02 -6.45 13.78
CA CYS A 241 0.90 -7.89 13.52
C CYS A 241 1.33 -8.76 14.74
N ASN A 242 2.05 -8.20 15.70
CA ASN A 242 2.44 -8.89 16.93
C ASN A 242 1.53 -8.59 18.13
N ASN A 243 0.70 -7.54 18.04
CA ASN A 243 -0.12 -7.10 19.15
C ASN A 243 -1.46 -6.53 18.68
N ASP A 244 -2.51 -7.23 19.02
CA ASP A 244 -3.86 -6.96 18.57
C ASP A 244 -4.52 -5.93 19.49
N ASN A 245 -4.30 -4.65 19.19
CA ASN A 245 -4.86 -3.52 19.93
C ASN A 245 -5.86 -2.78 19.04
N TYR A 246 -7.15 -2.97 19.31
CA TYR A 246 -8.20 -2.18 18.68
C TYR A 246 -8.05 -0.70 19.07
N LEU A 247 -7.90 0.15 18.06
CA LEU A 247 -7.81 1.60 18.20
C LEU A 247 -8.65 2.21 17.09
N GLU A 248 -9.76 2.81 17.48
CA GLU A 248 -10.69 3.51 16.59
C GLU A 248 -10.52 5.01 16.73
N PHE A 249 -10.52 5.71 15.59
CA PHE A 249 -10.58 7.16 15.53
C PHE A 249 -11.56 7.54 14.42
N ASP A 250 -12.70 8.14 14.76
CA ASP A 250 -13.75 8.49 13.80
C ASP A 250 -14.14 7.32 12.86
N ARG A 251 -14.40 6.11 13.41
CA ARG A 251 -14.62 4.84 12.68
C ARG A 251 -13.52 4.42 11.73
N SER A 252 -12.35 5.07 11.77
CA SER A 252 -11.17 4.63 11.06
C SER A 252 -10.38 3.66 11.92
N VAL A 253 -10.04 2.51 11.32
CA VAL A 253 -9.32 1.42 12.00
C VAL A 253 -8.05 1.12 11.23
N LYS A 254 -6.94 0.99 11.98
CA LYS A 254 -5.62 0.64 11.45
C LYS A 254 -5.42 -0.86 11.51
N PHE A 255 -4.90 -1.43 10.42
CA PHE A 255 -4.65 -2.85 10.28
C PHE A 255 -3.17 -3.12 9.97
N CYS A 256 -2.66 -4.22 10.54
CA CYS A 256 -1.47 -4.91 10.09
C CYS A 256 -1.90 -6.30 9.62
N VAL A 257 -1.63 -6.61 8.35
CA VAL A 257 -2.13 -7.84 7.71
C VAL A 257 -0.93 -8.63 7.23
N GLU A 258 -0.76 -9.85 7.73
CA GLU A 258 0.27 -10.76 7.24
C GLU A 258 -0.07 -11.21 5.80
N SER A 259 0.94 -11.57 5.02
CA SER A 259 0.71 -12.02 3.64
C SER A 259 -0.28 -13.19 3.60
N PRO A 260 -1.37 -13.09 2.81
CA PRO A 260 -2.37 -14.16 2.73
C PRO A 260 -1.82 -15.47 2.16
N ASN A 261 -0.65 -15.42 1.52
CA ASN A 261 0.05 -16.55 0.93
C ASN A 261 1.33 -16.91 1.73
N ASP A 262 1.47 -16.41 2.96
CA ASP A 262 2.61 -16.63 3.86
C ASP A 262 3.96 -16.27 3.22
N TYR A 263 3.99 -15.25 2.36
CA TYR A 263 5.23 -14.86 1.70
C TYR A 263 6.23 -14.26 2.70
N SER A 264 7.51 -14.59 2.49
CA SER A 264 8.64 -14.01 3.22
C SER A 264 9.76 -13.71 2.25
N LEU A 265 10.44 -12.58 2.43
CA LEU A 265 11.53 -12.12 1.57
C LEU A 265 12.81 -11.93 2.37
N TYR A 266 13.97 -11.99 1.72
CA TYR A 266 15.23 -11.68 2.39
C TYR A 266 15.50 -10.18 2.34
N ASN A 267 15.82 -9.60 3.50
CA ASN A 267 16.35 -8.24 3.55
C ASN A 267 17.82 -8.18 3.13
N LEU A 268 18.40 -6.98 3.10
CA LEU A 268 19.82 -6.76 2.74
C LEU A 268 20.82 -7.45 3.69
N SER A 269 20.38 -7.85 4.90
CA SER A 269 21.19 -8.61 5.88
C SER A 269 21.04 -10.13 5.73
N ALA A 270 20.35 -10.61 4.69
CA ALA A 270 20.01 -12.01 4.46
C ALA A 270 19.16 -12.64 5.58
N GLU A 271 18.41 -11.82 6.31
CA GLU A 271 17.38 -12.26 7.24
C GLU A 271 16.06 -12.42 6.50
N LEU A 272 15.35 -13.51 6.79
CA LEU A 272 14.04 -13.79 6.21
C LEU A 272 12.98 -13.02 6.99
N ILE A 273 12.30 -12.08 6.32
CA ILE A 273 11.29 -11.19 6.89
C ILE A 273 9.91 -11.56 6.31
N PRO A 274 8.89 -11.84 7.15
CA PRO A 274 7.53 -12.03 6.67
C PRO A 274 6.97 -10.73 6.09
N ILE A 275 6.20 -10.82 5.01
CA ILE A 275 5.58 -9.64 4.40
C ILE A 275 4.31 -9.28 5.17
N ASN A 276 4.29 -8.05 5.68
CA ASN A 276 3.20 -7.49 6.48
C ASN A 276 2.75 -6.17 5.86
N TYR A 277 1.46 -6.04 5.57
CA TYR A 277 0.85 -4.85 4.99
C TYR A 277 0.22 -3.99 6.07
N LYS A 278 0.53 -2.70 6.08
CA LYS A 278 -0.05 -1.75 7.04
C LYS A 278 -0.97 -0.77 6.34
N PHE A 279 -2.26 -0.76 6.63
CA PHE A 279 -3.20 0.19 6.01
C PHE A 279 -4.32 0.57 6.97
N ALA A 280 -5.07 1.62 6.63
CA ALA A 280 -6.25 2.05 7.37
C ALA A 280 -7.51 1.92 6.51
N LEU A 281 -8.63 1.61 7.15
CA LEU A 281 -9.96 1.60 6.55
C LEU A 281 -10.89 2.49 7.36
N ASP A 282 -11.63 3.34 6.67
CA ASP A 282 -12.70 4.15 7.25
C ASP A 282 -14.05 3.44 7.13
N PHE A 283 -14.69 3.17 8.27
CA PHE A 283 -16.01 2.55 8.32
C PHE A 283 -17.12 3.58 8.59
N SER A 284 -16.88 4.86 8.30
CA SER A 284 -17.90 5.89 8.32
C SER A 284 -18.99 5.54 7.29
N PRO A 285 -20.25 5.38 7.73
CA PRO A 285 -21.32 5.01 6.81
C PRO A 285 -21.63 6.17 5.86
N SER A 286 -22.04 5.88 4.63
CA SER A 286 -22.41 6.93 3.67
C SER A 286 -23.62 7.75 4.12
N LYS A 287 -24.49 7.12 4.92
CA LYS A 287 -25.64 7.72 5.60
C LYS A 287 -25.44 7.58 7.11
N PRO A 288 -25.82 8.57 7.94
CA PRO A 288 -25.78 8.42 9.38
C PRO A 288 -26.64 7.24 9.85
N PHE A 289 -26.23 6.60 10.94
CA PHE A 289 -27.08 5.61 11.60
C PHE A 289 -28.37 6.25 12.10
N SER A 290 -29.48 5.57 11.85
CA SER A 290 -30.78 5.98 12.40
C SER A 290 -30.82 5.84 13.91
N VAL A 291 -31.61 6.70 14.55
CA VAL A 291 -31.81 6.71 16.00
C VAL A 291 -32.74 5.56 16.40
N THR A 292 -32.25 4.64 17.24
CA THR A 292 -32.93 3.39 17.62
C THR A 292 -33.68 3.49 18.94
N GLU A 293 -33.08 4.11 19.95
CA GLU A 293 -33.69 4.31 21.26
C GLU A 293 -34.36 5.68 21.35
N LEU A 294 -35.68 5.68 21.39
CA LEU A 294 -36.47 6.89 21.21
C LEU A 294 -37.74 6.76 22.08
N TYR A 295 -37.92 7.67 23.02
CA TYR A 295 -39.09 7.65 23.93
C TYR A 295 -39.42 9.06 24.42
N SER A 296 -40.65 9.26 24.89
CA SER A 296 -41.07 10.53 25.49
C SER A 296 -41.51 10.32 26.93
N ASP A 297 -41.36 11.36 27.74
CA ASP A 297 -42.00 11.46 29.05
C ASP A 297 -42.76 12.78 29.16
N SER A 298 -43.89 12.76 29.87
CA SER A 298 -44.66 13.95 30.21
C SER A 298 -44.49 14.23 31.69
N ASP A 299 -43.89 15.35 32.05
CA ASP A 299 -43.92 15.78 33.45
C ASP A 299 -45.22 16.53 33.71
N SER A 300 -46.17 15.84 34.37
CA SER A 300 -47.47 16.40 34.77
C SER A 300 -47.42 17.70 35.59
N SER A 301 -46.25 18.05 36.14
CA SER A 301 -46.05 19.30 36.88
C SER A 301 -45.66 20.48 35.97
N THR A 302 -45.41 20.21 34.69
CA THR A 302 -44.95 21.18 33.70
C THR A 302 -45.78 21.09 32.41
N ASP A 303 -45.71 22.13 31.59
CA ASP A 303 -46.44 22.20 30.31
C ASP A 303 -45.55 21.74 29.13
N TYR A 304 -44.61 20.81 29.34
CA TYR A 304 -43.73 20.30 28.28
C TYR A 304 -43.66 18.77 28.22
N PHE A 305 -43.31 18.27 27.03
CA PHE A 305 -42.92 16.88 26.77
C PHE A 305 -41.40 16.80 26.64
N LEU A 306 -40.80 15.77 27.20
CA LEU A 306 -39.37 15.48 27.08
C LEU A 306 -39.18 14.35 26.07
N ILE A 307 -38.48 14.64 24.97
CA ILE A 307 -38.14 13.67 23.93
C ILE A 307 -36.69 13.21 24.15
N TYR A 308 -36.53 11.92 24.45
CA TYR A 308 -35.24 11.29 24.70
C TYR A 308 -34.79 10.49 23.48
N PHE A 309 -33.52 10.64 23.12
CA PHE A 309 -32.89 9.84 22.07
C PHE A 309 -31.40 9.64 22.31
N GLU A 310 -30.86 8.53 21.81
CA GLU A 310 -29.42 8.26 21.87
C GLU A 310 -28.64 9.27 21.01
N LEU A 311 -27.58 9.86 21.58
CA LEU A 311 -26.70 10.73 20.82
C LEU A 311 -25.77 9.89 19.93
N ASN A 312 -25.66 10.29 18.68
CA ASN A 312 -24.73 9.76 17.71
C ASN A 312 -23.50 10.67 17.63
N GLU A 313 -22.31 10.13 17.89
CA GLU A 313 -21.05 10.88 17.89
C GLU A 313 -20.69 11.46 16.51
N PHE A 314 -21.25 10.90 15.43
CA PHE A 314 -21.07 11.37 14.05
C PHE A 314 -22.15 12.35 13.58
N ALA A 315 -23.09 12.71 14.46
CA ALA A 315 -24.14 13.67 14.14
C ALA A 315 -23.55 15.07 13.97
N GLU A 316 -23.82 15.70 12.81
CA GLU A 316 -23.65 17.14 12.65
C GLU A 316 -24.91 17.87 13.14
N LYS A 317 -26.07 17.22 12.95
CA LYS A 317 -27.39 17.79 13.18
C LYS A 317 -28.41 16.69 13.51
N TYR A 318 -29.39 17.02 14.33
CA TYR A 318 -30.58 16.20 14.58
C TYR A 318 -31.81 16.91 14.03
N ASN A 319 -32.73 16.16 13.42
CA ASN A 319 -34.05 16.67 13.03
C ASN A 319 -35.13 15.90 13.79
N ILE A 320 -36.04 16.63 14.42
CA ILE A 320 -37.16 16.09 15.20
C ILE A 320 -38.44 16.40 14.43
N TYR A 321 -39.07 15.35 13.91
CA TYR A 321 -40.31 15.43 13.16
C TYR A 321 -41.49 15.29 14.10
N LEU A 322 -42.47 16.18 14.02
CA LEU A 322 -43.69 16.17 14.82
C LEU A 322 -44.91 16.10 13.90
N THR A 323 -45.89 15.27 14.23
CA THR A 323 -47.12 15.16 13.46
C THR A 323 -48.31 14.60 14.24
N ASP A 324 -49.54 15.01 13.91
CA ASP A 324 -50.78 14.48 14.49
C ASP A 324 -51.46 13.38 13.64
N ASN A 325 -50.77 12.88 12.62
CA ASN A 325 -51.33 11.90 11.70
C ASN A 325 -51.08 10.47 12.18
N ASN A 326 -52.16 9.79 12.53
CA ASN A 326 -52.15 8.42 13.07
C ASN A 326 -51.48 7.36 12.18
N ASN A 327 -51.25 7.62 10.89
CA ASN A 327 -50.51 6.67 10.04
C ASN A 327 -48.99 6.73 10.25
N ALA A 328 -48.47 7.81 10.88
CA ALA A 328 -47.04 8.02 11.15
C ALA A 328 -46.45 6.86 11.96
N GLY A 329 -47.17 6.37 12.97
CA GLY A 329 -46.71 5.31 13.87
C GLY A 329 -46.37 3.98 13.20
N THR A 330 -46.73 3.80 11.92
CA THR A 330 -46.39 2.61 11.13
C THR A 330 -45.35 2.88 10.04
N TYR A 331 -44.92 4.12 9.89
CA TYR A 331 -43.96 4.52 8.86
C TYR A 331 -42.53 4.19 9.27
N SER A 332 -41.78 3.64 8.32
CA SER A 332 -40.33 3.48 8.37
C SER A 332 -39.78 3.69 6.96
N GLY A 333 -38.75 4.50 6.79
CA GLY A 333 -38.21 4.82 5.46
C GLY A 333 -37.49 6.16 5.42
N SER A 334 -37.18 6.62 4.22
CA SER A 334 -36.47 7.90 4.05
C SER A 334 -37.35 9.10 4.43
N VAL A 335 -36.71 10.20 4.86
CA VAL A 335 -37.42 11.47 5.15
C VAL A 335 -38.12 12.00 3.90
N ASP A 336 -37.45 11.98 2.74
CA ASP A 336 -38.03 12.46 1.47
C ASP A 336 -39.35 11.74 1.11
N GLU A 337 -39.42 10.42 1.31
CA GLU A 337 -40.64 9.65 1.08
C GLU A 337 -41.76 10.03 2.07
N PHE A 338 -41.40 10.29 3.34
CA PHE A 338 -42.32 10.72 4.37
C PHE A 338 -42.91 12.09 4.04
N GLU A 339 -42.07 13.08 3.74
CA GLU A 339 -42.49 14.44 3.43
C GLU A 339 -43.39 14.49 2.20
N ASN A 340 -43.06 13.74 1.15
CA ASN A 340 -43.89 13.64 -0.05
C ASN A 340 -45.29 13.07 0.22
N TYR A 341 -45.41 12.13 1.17
CA TYR A 341 -46.70 11.63 1.62
C TYR A 341 -47.50 12.71 2.38
N TYR A 342 -46.82 13.53 3.18
CA TYR A 342 -47.43 14.52 4.06
C TYR A 342 -47.83 15.82 3.41
N LEU A 343 -47.12 16.28 2.38
CA LEU A 343 -47.41 17.52 1.65
C LEU A 343 -48.85 17.61 1.11
N TYR A 344 -49.58 16.49 1.06
CA TYR A 344 -50.97 16.42 0.60
C TYR A 344 -52.01 16.24 1.72
N SER A 345 -51.57 16.11 2.97
CA SER A 345 -52.46 15.95 4.13
C SER A 345 -52.79 17.30 4.78
N THR A 346 -53.94 17.40 5.46
CA THR A 346 -54.31 18.58 6.27
C THR A 346 -53.80 18.47 7.71
N ASN A 347 -52.96 17.47 7.97
CA ASN A 347 -52.47 17.13 9.30
C ASN A 347 -51.36 18.11 9.70
N TYR A 348 -51.19 18.31 11.00
CA TYR A 348 -50.05 19.04 11.54
C TYR A 348 -48.75 18.30 11.22
N TYR A 349 -47.76 19.07 10.79
CA TYR A 349 -46.41 18.62 10.49
C TYR A 349 -45.44 19.76 10.79
N ASP A 350 -44.45 19.49 11.64
CA ASP A 350 -43.37 20.43 11.95
C ASP A 350 -42.04 19.68 12.05
N VAL A 351 -40.94 20.39 11.79
CA VAL A 351 -39.58 19.86 11.89
C VAL A 351 -38.76 20.83 12.72
N LYS A 352 -38.19 20.33 13.81
CA LYS A 352 -37.24 21.08 14.63
C LYS A 352 -35.85 20.57 14.35
N ASP A 353 -34.93 21.49 14.06
CA ASP A 353 -33.55 21.15 13.85
C ASP A 353 -32.60 21.70 14.90
N PHE A 354 -31.62 20.87 15.26
CA PHE A 354 -30.58 21.20 16.23
C PHE A 354 -29.22 20.76 15.71
N TYR A 355 -28.25 21.66 15.71
CA TYR A 355 -26.87 21.26 15.42
C TYR A 355 -26.23 20.64 16.65
N ASN A 356 -25.33 19.67 16.46
CA ASN A 356 -24.71 18.95 17.58
C ASN A 356 -23.93 19.88 18.54
N TYR A 357 -23.38 20.99 18.03
CA TYR A 357 -22.69 22.00 18.85
C TYR A 357 -23.64 22.87 19.70
N GLU A 358 -24.93 22.85 19.42
CA GLU A 358 -25.96 23.61 20.15
C GLU A 358 -26.49 22.83 21.35
N ILE A 359 -26.20 21.54 21.43
CA ILE A 359 -26.62 20.69 22.54
C ILE A 359 -25.88 21.13 23.80
N GLU A 360 -26.61 21.61 24.79
CA GLU A 360 -26.01 22.05 26.04
C GLU A 360 -25.40 20.85 26.78
N SER A 361 -24.13 21.00 27.16
CA SER A 361 -23.42 20.03 27.97
C SER A 361 -23.88 20.20 29.42
N ASP A 362 -24.91 19.46 29.83
CA ASP A 362 -25.34 19.12 31.19
C ASP A 362 -26.87 19.00 31.23
N CYS A 363 -27.38 18.05 32.02
CA CYS A 363 -28.82 17.90 32.23
C CYS A 363 -29.27 18.90 33.32
N PRO A 364 -30.04 19.95 32.99
CA PRO A 364 -30.45 20.93 33.99
C PRO A 364 -31.50 20.35 34.93
N SER A 365 -31.65 20.97 36.11
CA SER A 365 -32.79 20.68 36.98
C SER A 365 -34.09 21.32 36.50
N ASP A 366 -33.99 22.38 35.70
CA ASP A 366 -35.10 23.13 35.14
C ASP A 366 -34.91 23.23 33.63
N PHE A 367 -35.84 22.67 32.87
CA PHE A 367 -35.80 22.64 31.41
C PHE A 367 -36.40 23.92 30.80
N GLU A 368 -35.78 24.45 29.74
CA GLU A 368 -36.34 25.51 28.91
C GLU A 368 -36.94 24.94 27.63
N ALA A 369 -38.17 25.34 27.29
CA ALA A 369 -38.86 24.82 26.11
C ALA A 369 -38.19 25.31 24.81
N GLY A 370 -38.05 24.42 23.84
CA GLY A 370 -37.37 24.67 22.59
C GLY A 370 -35.87 24.34 22.61
N GLU A 371 -35.30 24.04 23.77
CA GLU A 371 -33.88 23.71 23.92
C GLU A 371 -33.61 22.20 23.94
N ILE A 372 -32.35 21.83 23.73
CA ILE A 372 -31.86 20.45 23.73
C ILE A 372 -30.64 20.30 24.65
N TYR A 373 -30.67 19.25 25.48
CA TYR A 373 -29.67 19.01 26.52
C TYR A 373 -29.02 17.63 26.36
N THR A 374 -27.75 17.52 26.75
CA THR A 374 -27.11 16.22 26.96
C THR A 374 -27.37 15.76 28.39
N CYS A 375 -28.05 14.64 28.55
CA CYS A 375 -28.32 14.03 29.84
C CYS A 375 -27.65 12.66 29.96
N ASP A 376 -27.06 12.39 31.13
CA ASP A 376 -26.56 11.06 31.48
C ASP A 376 -27.74 10.08 31.55
N GLY A 377 -27.64 8.99 30.80
CA GLY A 377 -28.64 7.94 30.79
C GLY A 377 -28.75 7.18 32.10
N ALA A 378 -29.86 6.46 32.27
CA ALA A 378 -30.02 5.48 33.35
C ALA A 378 -29.02 4.32 33.24
N LEU A 379 -28.51 4.05 32.03
CA LEU A 379 -27.47 3.08 31.75
C LEU A 379 -26.09 3.77 31.78
N PRO A 380 -25.11 3.25 32.54
CA PRO A 380 -23.77 3.81 32.59
C PRO A 380 -23.13 3.85 31.19
N GLY A 381 -22.66 5.02 30.77
CA GLY A 381 -21.91 5.20 29.53
C GLY A 381 -22.75 5.54 28.29
N ILE A 382 -24.07 5.72 28.43
CA ILE A 382 -24.92 6.20 27.33
C ILE A 382 -25.36 7.63 27.64
N SER A 383 -25.09 8.55 26.72
CA SER A 383 -25.56 9.93 26.78
C SER A 383 -26.78 10.08 25.87
N TYR A 384 -27.83 10.69 26.40
CA TYR A 384 -29.06 10.96 25.67
C TYR A 384 -29.19 12.44 25.34
N GLY A 385 -29.71 12.73 24.16
CA GLY A 385 -30.27 14.04 23.83
C GLY A 385 -31.67 14.13 24.42
N VAL A 386 -31.96 15.23 25.10
CA VAL A 386 -33.28 15.53 25.67
C VAL A 386 -33.77 16.82 25.06
N TYR A 387 -34.74 16.72 24.14
CA TYR A 387 -35.42 17.87 23.57
C TYR A 387 -36.69 18.20 24.37
N VAL A 388 -36.86 19.48 24.69
CA VAL A 388 -37.96 19.98 25.52
C VAL A 388 -39.03 20.61 24.62
N LEU A 389 -40.12 19.90 24.39
CA LEU A 389 -41.21 20.33 23.52
C LEU A 389 -42.31 21.03 24.32
N ASP A 390 -42.62 22.29 24.00
CA ASP A 390 -43.76 23.00 24.60
C ASP A 390 -45.08 22.34 24.18
N SER A 391 -45.88 21.93 25.17
CA SER A 391 -47.20 21.31 24.92
C SER A 391 -48.17 22.25 24.19
N ASN A 392 -47.96 23.57 24.25
CA ASN A 392 -48.77 24.54 23.53
C ASN A 392 -48.57 24.50 22.00
N GLU A 393 -47.50 23.85 21.54
CA GLU A 393 -47.27 23.63 20.10
C GLU A 393 -48.09 22.46 19.53
N LEU A 394 -48.71 21.65 20.40
CA LEU A 394 -49.43 20.44 20.03
C LEU A 394 -50.95 20.62 20.13
N ASP A 395 -51.68 19.93 19.25
CA ASP A 395 -53.11 19.72 19.46
C ASP A 395 -53.31 18.57 20.46
N LEU A 396 -53.48 18.91 21.74
CA LEU A 396 -53.69 17.92 22.80
C LEU A 396 -55.03 17.14 22.66
N SER A 397 -55.87 17.47 21.67
CA SER A 397 -57.08 16.71 21.37
C SER A 397 -56.85 15.56 20.37
N SER A 398 -55.69 15.50 19.73
CA SER A 398 -55.25 14.44 18.84
C SER A 398 -54.07 13.66 19.42
N GLU A 399 -53.81 12.47 18.85
CA GLU A 399 -52.58 11.72 19.12
C GLU A 399 -51.44 12.37 18.34
N ASN A 400 -50.38 12.78 19.04
CA ASN A 400 -49.21 13.38 18.42
C ASN A 400 -48.06 12.37 18.40
N TYR A 401 -47.34 12.32 17.29
CA TYR A 401 -46.27 11.39 17.01
C TYR A 401 -44.99 12.16 16.74
N PHE A 402 -43.86 11.56 17.12
CA PHE A 402 -42.55 12.14 16.86
C PHE A 402 -41.54 11.11 16.34
N ALA A 403 -40.59 11.56 15.54
CA ALA A 403 -39.43 10.80 15.11
C ALA A 403 -38.18 11.68 15.18
N VAL A 404 -37.02 11.06 15.37
CA VAL A 404 -35.72 11.74 15.37
C VAL A 404 -34.83 11.09 14.33
N THR A 405 -34.15 11.89 13.54
CA THR A 405 -33.14 11.49 12.58
C THR A 405 -31.84 12.24 12.84
N VAL A 406 -30.75 11.73 12.26
CA VAL A 406 -29.43 12.35 12.30
C VAL A 406 -29.06 12.77 10.89
N SER A 407 -28.44 13.94 10.74
CA SER A 407 -27.78 14.36 9.52
C SER A 407 -26.26 14.46 9.71
N SER A 408 -25.50 13.98 8.72
CA SER A 408 -24.05 14.13 8.62
C SER A 408 -23.65 14.16 7.14
N ASN A 409 -22.71 15.02 6.76
CA ASN A 409 -22.24 15.17 5.38
C ASN A 409 -23.36 15.44 4.36
N ASN A 410 -24.37 16.22 4.75
CA ASN A 410 -25.59 16.48 3.96
C ASN A 410 -26.44 15.24 3.63
N GLN A 411 -26.26 14.12 4.34
CA GLN A 411 -27.15 12.98 4.27
C GLN A 411 -27.89 12.82 5.59
N GLU A 412 -29.16 12.47 5.50
CA GLU A 412 -30.03 12.25 6.63
C GLU A 412 -30.33 10.74 6.79
N SER A 413 -30.32 10.26 8.03
CA SER A 413 -30.67 8.89 8.36
C SER A 413 -32.13 8.60 8.07
N ASP A 414 -32.47 7.35 7.78
CA ASP A 414 -33.85 6.94 7.61
C ASP A 414 -34.62 7.02 8.94
N ILE A 415 -35.93 7.25 8.89
CA ILE A 415 -36.84 7.17 10.04
C ILE A 415 -37.08 5.69 10.34
N ILE A 416 -36.67 5.23 11.53
CA ILE A 416 -36.96 3.85 11.99
C ILE A 416 -38.44 3.73 12.36
N SER A 417 -38.94 4.66 13.17
CA SER A 417 -40.33 4.66 13.65
C SER A 417 -40.72 6.03 14.18
N PHE A 418 -42.01 6.33 14.11
CA PHE A 418 -42.61 7.37 14.93
C PHE A 418 -43.13 6.80 16.24
N ASN A 419 -42.81 7.46 17.35
CA ASN A 419 -43.33 7.15 18.67
C ASN A 419 -44.48 8.09 19.03
N LEU A 420 -45.45 7.57 19.80
CA LEU A 420 -46.52 8.38 20.36
C LEU A 420 -45.97 9.25 21.49
N LEU A 421 -46.30 10.55 21.46
CA LEU A 421 -46.08 11.46 22.58
C LEU A 421 -47.08 11.11 23.69
N ASN A 422 -46.57 10.44 24.73
CA ASN A 422 -47.34 10.06 25.92
C ASN A 422 -47.19 11.05 27.05
#